data_AF-A0A7X5L6S6-F1
#
_entry.id   AF-A0A7X5L6S6-F1
#
_cell.length_a   1.000
_cell.length_b   1.000
_cell.length_c   1.000
_cell.angle_alpha   90.00
_cell.angle_beta   90.00
_cell.angle_gamma   90.00
#
_symmetry.space_group_name_H-M   'P 1'
#
loop_
_entity.id
_entity.type
_entity.pdbx_description
1 polymer ?
#
loop_
_entity_poly.entity_id
_entity_poly.type
_entity_poly.pdbx_seq_one_letter_code
_entity_poly.pdbx_strand_id
1 'polypeptide(L)' 'MTPTEKNNNIVPMRKAPEAQSRWMRAKAATEYFHICRNTLDKIAHECDAVGRIGDKIKIYDVQKIERYIRIR' A
#
# COMPACT_ATOMS: atom_id res chain seq x y z
N MET A 1 29.83 -11.75 -42.26
CA MET A 1 29.22 -12.60 -41.23
C MET A 1 28.72 -11.67 -40.13
N THR A 2 27.41 -11.67 -39.89
CA THR A 2 26.66 -10.67 -39.14
C THR A 2 26.87 -10.77 -37.63
N PRO A 3 26.79 -9.65 -36.90
CA PRO A 3 27.01 -9.59 -35.45
C PRO A 3 25.88 -10.29 -34.69
N THR A 4 26.23 -11.15 -33.74
CA THR A 4 25.27 -11.85 -32.89
C THR A 4 24.69 -10.88 -31.86
N GLU A 5 23.45 -10.43 -32.10
CA GLU A 5 22.59 -9.78 -31.13
C GLU A 5 22.44 -10.66 -29.87
N LYS A 6 23.07 -10.26 -28.76
CA LYS A 6 22.61 -10.65 -27.43
C LYS A 6 21.45 -9.75 -27.06
N ASN A 7 20.26 -10.18 -27.47
CA ASN A 7 19.00 -9.63 -26.99
C ASN A 7 18.86 -9.95 -25.50
N ASN A 8 19.44 -9.10 -24.65
CA ASN A 8 19.18 -9.10 -23.21
C ASN A 8 17.79 -8.49 -22.98
N ASN A 9 16.76 -9.27 -23.34
CA ASN A 9 15.39 -9.02 -22.89
C ASN A 9 15.32 -9.39 -21.40
N ILE A 10 15.98 -8.57 -20.57
CA ILE A 10 15.76 -8.52 -19.14
C ILE A 10 14.36 -7.92 -19.01
N VAL A 11 13.36 -8.78 -19.14
CA VAL A 11 12.04 -8.49 -18.58
C VAL A 11 12.30 -7.98 -17.17
N PRO A 12 11.91 -6.74 -16.81
CA PRO A 12 11.99 -6.34 -15.42
C PRO A 12 11.12 -7.36 -14.69
N MET A 13 11.76 -8.26 -13.96
CA MET A 13 11.09 -9.13 -13.00
C MET A 13 10.16 -8.19 -12.26
N ARG A 14 8.86 -8.30 -12.52
CA ARG A 14 7.85 -7.57 -11.76
C ARG A 14 8.19 -7.91 -10.33
N LYS A 15 8.76 -6.93 -9.62
CA LYS A 15 9.16 -7.02 -8.23
C LYS A 15 8.01 -7.76 -7.56
N ALA A 16 8.26 -8.99 -7.09
CA ALA A 16 7.24 -9.78 -6.40
C ALA A 16 6.56 -8.80 -5.45
N PRO A 17 5.22 -8.64 -5.49
CA PRO A 17 4.55 -7.53 -4.83
C PRO A 17 5.07 -7.53 -3.41
N GLU A 18 5.95 -6.56 -3.10
CA GLU A 18 6.66 -6.49 -1.82
C GLU A 18 5.57 -6.69 -0.81
N ALA A 19 5.60 -7.80 -0.05
CA ALA A 19 4.51 -8.25 0.82
C ALA A 19 3.80 -7.02 1.36
N GLN A 20 2.65 -6.67 0.73
CA GLN A 20 2.20 -5.29 0.74
C GLN A 20 1.98 -4.93 2.19
N SER A 21 2.88 -4.11 2.74
CA SER A 21 3.03 -4.04 4.20
C SER A 21 1.67 -3.73 4.76
N ARG A 22 1.18 -4.61 5.65
CA ARG A 22 -0.15 -4.50 6.28
C ARG A 22 -0.40 -3.09 6.82
N TRP A 23 0.67 -2.41 7.21
CA TRP A 23 0.68 -1.04 7.65
C TRP A 23 1.21 -0.09 6.57
N MET A 24 0.40 0.90 6.19
CA MET A 24 0.80 1.96 5.26
C MET A 24 0.81 3.31 5.96
N ARG A 25 1.72 4.20 5.53
CA ARG A 25 1.65 5.61 5.94
C ARG A 25 0.41 6.27 5.34
N ALA A 26 0.01 7.36 5.99
CA ALA A 26 -1.06 8.24 5.58
C ALA A 26 -1.25 8.42 4.07
N LYS A 27 -0.21 8.92 3.39
CA LYS A 27 -0.24 9.24 1.96
C LYS A 27 -0.46 7.99 1.10
N ALA A 28 0.31 6.94 1.36
CA ALA A 28 0.18 5.67 0.65
C ALA A 28 -1.20 5.03 0.84
N ALA A 29 -1.77 5.08 2.05
CA ALA A 29 -3.10 4.56 2.32
C ALA A 29 -4.20 5.39 1.63
N THR A 30 -4.09 6.72 1.58
CA THR A 30 -5.05 7.55 0.83
C THR A 30 -4.98 7.29 -0.68
N GLU A 31 -3.79 7.06 -1.21
CA GLU A 31 -3.59 6.70 -2.63
C GLU A 31 -4.15 5.30 -2.93
N TYR A 32 -3.94 4.34 -2.02
CA TYR A 32 -4.42 2.95 -2.18
C TYR A 32 -5.95 2.85 -2.22
N PHE A 33 -6.65 3.55 -1.33
CA PHE A 33 -8.12 3.52 -1.27
C PHE A 33 -8.80 4.60 -2.12
N HIS A 34 -8.03 5.51 -2.72
CA HIS A 34 -8.56 6.68 -3.44
C HIS A 34 -9.54 7.53 -2.60
N ILE A 35 -9.24 7.71 -1.30
CA ILE A 35 -10.04 8.51 -0.37
C ILE A 35 -9.23 9.63 0.26
N CYS A 36 -9.92 10.69 0.67
CA CYS A 36 -9.31 11.80 1.39
C CYS A 36 -8.79 11.36 2.76
N ARG A 37 -7.78 12.09 3.24
CA ARG A 37 -7.13 11.84 4.54
C ARG A 37 -8.09 11.81 5.72
N ASN A 38 -9.06 12.71 5.75
CA ASN A 38 -10.05 12.81 6.81
C ASN A 38 -10.95 11.56 6.85
N THR A 39 -11.38 11.08 5.68
CA THR A 39 -12.18 9.86 5.54
C THR A 39 -11.40 8.63 5.97
N LEU A 40 -10.13 8.53 5.55
CA LEU A 40 -9.24 7.45 5.98
C LEU A 40 -9.07 7.42 7.51
N ASP A 41 -8.87 8.58 8.15
CA ASP A 41 -8.68 8.64 9.62
C ASP A 41 -9.96 8.21 10.36
N LYS A 42 -11.14 8.64 9.89
CA LYS A 42 -12.43 8.22 10.45
C LYS A 42 -12.63 6.71 10.34
N ILE A 43 -12.49 6.16 9.13
CA ILE A 43 -12.66 4.71 8.89
C ILE A 43 -11.67 3.92 9.74
N ALA A 44 -10.41 4.34 9.75
CA ALA A 44 -9.38 3.65 10.52
C ALA A 44 -9.63 3.72 12.03
N HIS A 45 -10.19 4.81 12.54
CA HIS A 45 -10.62 4.90 13.93
C HIS A 45 -11.83 3.99 14.22
N GLU A 46 -12.82 3.92 13.33
CA GLU A 46 -13.98 3.03 13.48
C GLU A 46 -13.59 1.54 13.53
N CYS A 47 -12.57 1.12 12.77
CA CYS A 47 -12.13 -0.29 12.71
C CYS A 47 -10.85 -0.60 13.51
N ASP A 48 -10.40 0.30 14.39
CA ASP A 48 -9.19 0.15 15.20
C ASP A 48 -7.95 -0.23 14.34
N ALA A 49 -7.77 0.50 13.24
CA ALA A 49 -6.73 0.30 12.24
C ALA A 49 -5.69 1.41 12.23
N VAL A 50 -5.57 2.17 13.33
CA VAL A 50 -4.58 3.24 13.48
C VAL A 50 -3.40 2.74 14.31
N GLY A 51 -2.20 2.87 13.76
CA GLY A 51 -0.93 2.60 14.44
C GLY A 51 -0.04 3.83 14.41
N ARG A 52 1.07 3.77 15.16
CA ARG A 52 2.09 4.82 15.18
C ARG A 52 3.48 4.23 15.06
N ILE A 53 4.34 4.88 14.28
CA ILE A 53 5.78 4.65 14.26
C ILE A 53 6.43 5.83 14.99
N GLY A 54 7.00 5.55 16.17
CA GLY A 54 7.41 6.58 17.10
C GLY A 54 6.23 7.46 17.52
N ASP A 55 6.52 8.71 17.89
CA ASP A 55 5.49 9.61 18.44
C ASP A 55 4.66 10.32 17.35
N LYS A 56 5.23 10.50 16.15
CA LYS A 56 4.71 11.46 15.16
C LYS A 56 4.14 10.85 13.88
N ILE A 57 4.46 9.61 13.55
CA ILE A 57 4.08 9.04 12.24
C ILE A 57 2.88 8.10 12.40
N LYS A 58 1.70 8.54 11.95
CA LYS A 58 0.52 7.67 11.84
C LYS A 58 0.68 6.67 10.68
N ILE A 59 0.42 5.40 10.97
CA ILE A 59 0.31 4.31 10.01
C ILE A 59 -1.06 3.64 10.12
N TYR A 60 -1.47 2.95 9.06
CA TYR A 60 -2.84 2.46 8.87
C TYR A 60 -2.82 1.00 8.47
N ASP A 61 -3.59 0.17 9.18
CA ASP A 61 -3.78 -1.23 8.85
C ASP A 61 -4.72 -1.34 7.65
N VAL A 62 -4.14 -1.42 6.45
CA VAL A 62 -4.92 -1.45 5.21
C VAL A 62 -5.77 -2.71 5.09
N GLN A 63 -5.39 -3.84 5.70
CA GLN A 63 -6.20 -5.06 5.65
C GLN A 63 -7.46 -4.93 6.50
N LYS A 64 -7.36 -4.35 7.70
CA LYS A 64 -8.54 -4.07 8.54
C LYS A 64 -9.47 -3.07 7.85
N ILE A 65 -8.92 -2.01 7.26
CA ILE A 65 -9.70 -0.99 6.54
C ILE A 65 -10.37 -1.59 5.30
N GLU A 66 -9.66 -2.41 4.52
CA GLU A 66 -10.23 -3.10 3.36
C GLU A 66 -11.39 -4.03 3.76
N ARG A 67 -11.22 -4.82 4.83
CA ARG A 67 -12.30 -5.66 5.36
C ARG A 67 -13.50 -4.82 5.79
N TYR A 68 -13.28 -3.72 6.49
CA TYR A 68 -14.36 -2.84 6.93
C TYR A 68 -15.15 -2.25 5.76
N ILE A 69 -14.46 -1.79 4.72
CA ILE A 69 -15.09 -1.22 3.51
C ILE A 69 -15.87 -2.28 2.73
N ARG A 70 -15.40 -3.53 2.67
CA ARG A 70 -16.07 -4.62 1.94
C ARG A 70 -17.35 -5.14 2.59
N ILE A 71 -17.52 -4.96 3.90
CA ILE A 71 -18.66 -5.49 4.66
C ILE A 71 -19.77 -4.43 4.81
N ARG A 72 -19.48 -3.16 4.49
CA ARG A 72 -20.46 -2.08 4.38
C ARG A 72 -21.02 -1.99 2.97
#